data_AF-A0A975B5K8-F1
#
_entry.id   AF-A0A975B5K8-F1
#
_cell.length_a   1.000
_cell.length_b   1.000
_cell.length_c   1.000
_cell.angle_alpha   90.00
_cell.angle_beta   90.00
_cell.angle_gamma   90.00
#
_symmetry.space_group_name_H-M   'P 1'
#
loop_
_entity.id
_entity.type
_entity.pdbx_description
1 polymer ?
#
loop_
_entity_poly.entity_id
_entity_poly.type
_entity_poly.pdbx_seq_one_letter_code
_entity_poly.pdbx_strand_id
1 'polypeptide(L)'
;MNGKKTQMDMDITQIHQLLKPILWDYKTDPYDFFLTAVGEKKHAGCFDQEKALIRMLERLLWYDLIRLLGIERIKELLTPEIISKLRIKELREKYEFARKILHGEPVSFSGWSAEYREKIKHTLLSNRWYRTQPGIFPS
;
A
#
# COMPACT_ATOMS: atom_id res chain seq x y z
N MET A 1 12.78 -6.02 -29.58
CA MET A 1 11.50 -5.84 -28.87
C MET A 1 11.64 -6.49 -27.50
N ASN A 2 12.01 -5.72 -26.47
CA ASN A 2 12.19 -6.27 -25.13
C ASN A 2 10.83 -6.48 -24.48
N GLY A 3 10.49 -7.75 -24.24
CA GLY A 3 9.32 -8.15 -23.48
C GLY A 3 9.40 -7.56 -22.08
N LYS A 4 8.52 -6.61 -21.77
CA LYS A 4 8.19 -6.28 -20.39
C LYS A 4 7.55 -7.53 -19.79
N LYS A 5 8.33 -8.29 -19.00
CA LYS A 5 7.76 -9.29 -18.09
C LYS A 5 6.98 -8.50 -17.03
N THR A 6 5.69 -8.30 -17.27
CA THR A 6 4.77 -7.83 -16.24
C THR A 6 4.66 -8.95 -15.21
N GLN A 7 5.13 -8.67 -14.00
CA GLN A 7 4.99 -9.54 -12.84
C GLN A 7 3.50 -9.62 -12.48
N MET A 8 2.76 -10.53 -13.12
CA MET A 8 1.32 -10.76 -12.89
C MET A 8 1.07 -12.25 -12.57
N ASP A 9 1.94 -12.87 -11.77
CA ASP A 9 1.76 -14.24 -11.31
C ASP A 9 1.17 -14.26 -9.89
N MET A 10 0.11 -13.48 -9.63
CA MET A 10 -0.66 -13.68 -8.41
C MET A 10 -1.85 -14.57 -8.71
N ASP A 11 -1.96 -15.66 -7.96
CA ASP A 11 -3.09 -16.58 -8.09
C ASP A 11 -4.39 -15.89 -7.67
N ILE A 12 -5.48 -16.21 -8.37
CA ILE A 12 -6.84 -15.68 -8.11
C ILE A 12 -7.22 -15.91 -6.63
N THR A 13 -6.81 -17.05 -6.06
CA THR A 13 -7.03 -17.36 -4.63
C THR A 13 -6.42 -16.31 -3.71
N GLN A 14 -5.20 -15.84 -4.01
CA GLN A 14 -4.51 -14.83 -3.20
C GLN A 14 -5.18 -13.46 -3.32
N ILE A 15 -5.61 -13.09 -4.53
CA ILE A 15 -6.39 -11.88 -4.77
C ILE A 15 -7.67 -11.90 -3.92
N HIS A 16 -8.38 -13.03 -3.93
CA HIS A 16 -9.57 -13.22 -3.10
C HIS A 16 -9.27 -13.08 -1.61
N GLN A 17 -8.18 -13.67 -1.11
CA GLN A 17 -7.81 -13.58 0.30
C GLN A 17 -7.54 -12.14 0.76
N LEU A 18 -6.90 -11.33 -0.08
CA LEU A 18 -6.57 -9.94 0.23
C LEU A 18 -7.79 -9.02 0.12
N LEU A 19 -8.66 -9.24 -0.87
CA LEU A 19 -9.75 -8.32 -1.20
C LEU A 19 -11.08 -8.67 -0.52
N LYS A 20 -11.33 -9.94 -0.19
CA LYS A 20 -12.56 -10.34 0.50
C LYS A 20 -12.78 -9.58 1.82
N PRO A 21 -11.77 -9.37 2.70
CA PRO A 21 -11.95 -8.62 3.93
C PRO A 21 -12.34 -7.15 3.71
N ILE A 22 -11.91 -6.52 2.62
CA ILE A 22 -12.24 -5.12 2.33
C ILE A 22 -13.58 -4.96 1.61
N LEU A 23 -14.19 -6.06 1.14
CA LEU A 23 -15.45 -6.10 0.41
C LEU A 23 -16.59 -6.77 1.17
N TRP A 24 -16.41 -7.06 2.47
CA TRP A 24 -17.34 -7.85 3.28
C TRP A 24 -18.79 -7.33 3.27
N ASP A 25 -18.98 -6.03 3.07
CA ASP A 25 -20.25 -5.31 3.02
C ASP A 25 -20.88 -5.25 1.61
N TYR A 26 -20.22 -5.82 0.59
CA TYR A 26 -20.66 -5.77 -0.80
C TYR A 26 -20.88 -7.16 -1.39
N LYS A 27 -21.90 -7.27 -2.24
CA LYS A 27 -22.11 -8.43 -3.11
C LYS A 27 -21.27 -8.28 -4.39
N THR A 28 -19.96 -8.08 -4.24
CA THR A 28 -19.04 -7.88 -5.36
C THR A 28 -17.99 -8.97 -5.33
N ASP A 29 -17.77 -9.59 -6.48
CA ASP A 29 -16.71 -10.58 -6.61
C ASP A 29 -15.33 -9.91 -6.44
N PRO A 30 -14.45 -10.42 -5.56
CA PRO A 30 -13.13 -9.82 -5.32
C PRO A 30 -12.25 -9.72 -6.56
N TYR A 31 -12.33 -10.69 -7.47
CA TYR A 31 -11.54 -10.68 -8.69
C TYR A 31 -12.10 -9.65 -9.69
N ASP A 32 -13.42 -9.58 -9.87
CA ASP A 32 -14.05 -8.51 -10.64
C ASP A 32 -13.69 -7.11 -10.12
N PHE A 33 -13.70 -6.93 -8.79
CA PHE A 33 -13.28 -5.69 -8.15
C PHE A 33 -11.82 -5.34 -8.49
N PHE A 34 -10.93 -6.34 -8.44
CA PHE A 34 -9.54 -6.17 -8.84
C PHE A 34 -9.41 -5.71 -10.30
N LEU A 35 -10.09 -6.39 -11.22
CA LEU A 35 -10.11 -6.02 -12.65
C LEU A 35 -10.63 -4.60 -12.86
N THR A 36 -11.60 -4.15 -12.05
CA THR A 36 -12.06 -2.76 -12.08
C THR A 36 -11.02 -1.78 -11.55
N ALA A 37 -10.30 -2.11 -10.47
CA ALA A 37 -9.24 -1.26 -9.94
C ALA A 37 -8.09 -1.07 -10.94
N VAL A 38 -7.73 -2.11 -11.68
CA VAL A 38 -6.67 -2.03 -12.71
C VAL A 38 -7.16 -1.43 -14.03
N GLY A 39 -8.46 -1.23 -14.20
CA GLY A 39 -9.07 -0.61 -15.39
C GLY A 39 -9.36 -1.59 -16.54
N GLU A 40 -9.25 -2.90 -16.29
CA GLU A 40 -9.60 -3.95 -17.25
C GLU A 40 -11.12 -4.19 -17.34
N LYS A 41 -11.85 -3.86 -16.27
CA LYS A 41 -13.31 -3.92 -16.21
C LYS A 41 -13.91 -2.57 -15.84
N LYS A 42 -14.92 -2.11 -16.59
CA LYS A 42 -15.52 -0.79 -16.36
C LYS A 42 -16.11 -0.61 -14.95
N HIS A 43 -16.82 -1.63 -14.45
CA HIS A 43 -17.46 -1.60 -13.14
C HIS A 43 -17.52 -3.00 -12.50
N ALA A 44 -17.49 -3.00 -11.17
CA ALA A 44 -17.76 -4.16 -10.32
C ALA A 44 -18.76 -3.75 -9.23
N GLY A 45 -20.04 -4.10 -9.40
CA GLY A 45 -21.11 -3.60 -8.54
C GLY A 45 -21.19 -2.06 -8.60
N CYS A 46 -21.07 -1.40 -7.45
CA CYS A 46 -21.07 0.07 -7.35
C CYS A 46 -19.68 0.71 -7.54
N PHE A 47 -18.64 -0.10 -7.72
CA PHE A 47 -17.27 0.38 -7.88
C PHE A 47 -16.98 0.68 -9.36
N ASP A 48 -16.53 1.90 -9.61
CA ASP A 48 -15.73 2.26 -10.77
C ASP A 48 -14.24 2.18 -10.38
N GLN A 49 -13.35 2.39 -11.36
CA GLN A 49 -11.91 2.29 -11.15
C GLN A 49 -11.44 3.20 -9.99
N GLU A 50 -11.93 4.42 -9.94
CA GLU A 50 -11.54 5.39 -8.92
C GLU A 50 -11.99 4.95 -7.52
N LYS A 51 -13.26 4.56 -7.35
CA LYS A 51 -13.79 4.09 -6.07
C LYS A 51 -13.08 2.82 -5.61
N ALA A 52 -12.77 1.92 -6.54
CA ALA A 52 -12.02 0.70 -6.22
C ALA A 52 -10.62 1.04 -5.71
N LEU A 53 -9.90 1.92 -6.42
CA LEU A 53 -8.57 2.37 -6.04
C LEU A 53 -8.56 3.07 -4.68
N ILE A 54 -9.47 4.03 -4.44
CA ILE A 54 -9.59 4.72 -3.15
C ILE A 54 -9.82 3.71 -2.02
N ARG A 55 -10.72 2.75 -2.23
CA ARG A 55 -11.02 1.73 -1.22
C ARG A 55 -9.81 0.85 -0.92
N MET A 56 -9.05 0.46 -1.94
CA MET A 56 -7.80 -0.28 -1.76
C MET A 56 -6.78 0.54 -0.96
N LEU A 57 -6.57 1.81 -1.31
CA LEU A 57 -5.63 2.69 -0.61
C LEU A 57 -6.00 2.91 0.86
N GLU A 58 -7.29 2.95 1.19
CA GLU A 58 -7.77 3.16 2.56
C GLU A 58 -7.77 1.91 3.43
N ARG A 59 -7.89 0.72 2.83
CA ARG A 59 -8.18 -0.52 3.56
C ARG A 59 -7.06 -1.56 3.50
N LEU A 60 -6.18 -1.48 2.52
CA LEU A 60 -5.05 -2.42 2.37
C LEU A 60 -3.76 -1.86 2.95
N LEU A 61 -2.87 -2.77 3.33
CA LEU A 61 -1.51 -2.41 3.68
C LEU A 61 -0.71 -2.07 2.40
N TRP A 62 0.31 -1.23 2.54
CA TRP A 62 1.20 -0.85 1.44
C TRP A 62 1.80 -2.05 0.71
N TYR A 63 2.20 -3.09 1.45
CA TYR A 63 2.74 -4.32 0.85
C TYR A 63 1.70 -5.11 0.05
N ASP A 64 0.43 -5.09 0.46
CA ASP A 64 -0.64 -5.77 -0.28
C ASP A 64 -0.97 -5.01 -1.57
N LEU A 65 -0.94 -3.68 -1.53
CA LEU A 65 -1.05 -2.84 -2.72
C LEU A 65 0.07 -3.15 -3.72
N ILE A 66 1.34 -3.18 -3.26
CA ILE A 66 2.48 -3.50 -4.13
C ILE A 66 2.32 -4.89 -4.72
N ARG A 67 1.88 -5.87 -3.93
CA ARG A 67 1.63 -7.22 -4.42
C ARG A 67 0.55 -7.22 -5.51
N LEU A 68 -0.58 -6.57 -5.27
CA LEU A 68 -1.74 -6.57 -6.17
C LEU A 68 -1.50 -5.79 -7.47
N LEU A 69 -0.91 -4.61 -7.37
CA LEU A 69 -0.83 -3.67 -8.49
C LEU A 69 0.57 -3.63 -9.11
N GLY A 70 1.61 -3.91 -8.32
CA GLY A 70 2.99 -3.64 -8.70
C GLY A 70 3.36 -2.16 -8.52
N ILE A 71 4.65 -1.91 -8.29
CA ILE A 71 5.15 -0.57 -7.94
C ILE A 71 4.96 0.46 -9.06
N GLU A 72 5.19 0.05 -10.32
CA GLU A 72 5.03 0.93 -11.49
C GLU A 72 3.57 1.34 -11.69
N ARG A 73 2.64 0.39 -11.51
CA ARG A 73 1.21 0.69 -11.63
C ARG A 73 0.72 1.58 -10.49
N ILE A 74 1.19 1.35 -9.27
CA ILE A 74 0.88 2.25 -8.14
C ILE A 74 1.35 3.66 -8.47
N LYS A 75 2.56 3.82 -9.00
CA LYS A 75 3.09 5.12 -9.39
C LYS A 75 2.20 5.82 -10.42
N GLU A 76 1.68 5.10 -11.41
CA GLU A 76 0.75 5.64 -12.40
C GLU A 76 -0.61 6.06 -11.79
N LEU A 77 -1.14 5.25 -10.88
CA LEU A 77 -2.47 5.42 -10.29
C LEU A 77 -2.50 6.44 -9.13
N LEU A 78 -1.37 6.66 -8.46
CA LEU A 78 -1.27 7.50 -7.27
C LEU A 78 -1.12 8.98 -7.65
N THR A 79 -2.17 9.56 -8.21
CA THR A 79 -2.20 10.98 -8.61
C THR A 79 -2.63 11.89 -7.46
N PRO A 80 -2.30 13.20 -7.50
CA PRO A 80 -2.77 14.16 -6.50
C PRO A 80 -4.30 14.18 -6.35
N GLU A 81 -5.03 13.99 -7.46
CA GLU A 81 -6.48 13.94 -7.48
C GLU A 81 -7.00 12.74 -6.68
N ILE A 82 -6.42 11.54 -6.86
CA ILE A 82 -6.79 10.34 -6.09
C ILE A 82 -6.44 10.51 -4.62
N ILE A 83 -5.25 11.02 -4.31
CA ILE A 83 -4.82 11.25 -2.92
C ILE A 83 -5.78 12.23 -2.23
N SER A 84 -6.19 13.31 -2.90
CA SER A 84 -7.09 14.31 -2.30
C SER A 84 -8.43 13.74 -1.84
N LYS A 85 -8.88 12.64 -2.47
CA LYS A 85 -10.16 11.97 -2.21
C LYS A 85 -10.11 10.96 -1.06
N LEU A 86 -8.92 10.64 -0.53
CA LEU A 86 -8.82 9.79 0.65
C LEU A 86 -9.41 10.50 1.87
N ARG A 87 -10.24 9.78 2.64
CA ARG A 87 -11.01 10.35 3.75
C ARG A 87 -10.12 10.74 4.94
N ILE A 88 -9.07 9.97 5.20
CA ILE A 88 -8.21 10.12 6.38
C ILE A 88 -7.03 11.04 6.04
N LYS A 89 -6.85 12.13 6.80
CA LYS A 89 -5.79 13.12 6.56
C LYS A 89 -4.40 12.49 6.62
N GLU A 90 -4.15 11.64 7.60
CA GLU A 90 -2.89 10.96 7.80
C GLU A 90 -2.57 9.99 6.65
N LEU A 91 -3.59 9.38 6.02
CA LEU A 91 -3.38 8.58 4.81
C LEU A 91 -3.00 9.46 3.63
N ARG A 92 -3.65 10.62 3.46
CA ARG A 92 -3.28 11.59 2.41
C ARG A 92 -1.81 11.99 2.52
N GLU A 93 -1.37 12.36 3.71
CA GLU A 93 0.03 12.73 3.97
C GLU A 93 1.00 11.57 3.66
N LYS A 94 0.66 10.35 4.08
CA LYS A 94 1.48 9.15 3.79
C LYS A 94 1.58 8.86 2.30
N TYR A 95 0.46 8.91 1.57
CA TYR A 95 0.47 8.63 0.13
C TYR A 95 1.06 9.76 -0.70
N GLU A 96 0.94 11.02 -0.26
CA GLU A 96 1.65 12.15 -0.85
C GLU A 96 3.17 11.97 -0.72
N PHE A 97 3.64 11.53 0.45
CA PHE A 97 5.03 11.17 0.66
C PHE A 97 5.48 10.01 -0.23
N ALA A 98 4.68 8.94 -0.31
CA ALA A 98 4.97 7.79 -1.16
C ALA A 98 5.04 8.19 -2.65
N ARG A 99 4.09 9.01 -3.13
CA ARG A 99 4.08 9.57 -4.48
C ARG A 99 5.38 10.31 -4.76
N LYS A 100 5.79 11.24 -3.89
CA LYS A 100 7.03 12.01 -4.07
C LYS A 100 8.26 11.10 -4.20
N ILE A 101 8.37 10.08 -3.35
CA ILE A 101 9.44 9.08 -3.44
C ILE A 101 9.42 8.35 -4.79
N LEU A 102 8.25 7.86 -5.21
CA LEU A 102 8.12 7.09 -6.45
C LEU A 102 8.44 7.92 -7.69
N HIS A 103 8.18 9.23 -7.65
CA HIS A 103 8.50 10.17 -8.72
C HIS A 103 9.90 10.79 -8.63
N GLY A 104 10.67 10.49 -7.58
CA GLY A 104 12.00 11.07 -7.36
C GLY A 104 11.95 12.57 -7.03
N GLU A 105 10.80 13.06 -6.56
CA GLU A 105 10.63 14.44 -6.11
C GLU A 105 11.35 14.64 -4.76
N PRO A 106 11.93 15.83 -4.51
CA PRO A 106 12.58 16.11 -3.23
C PRO A 106 11.55 16.10 -2.10
N VAL A 107 11.82 15.28 -1.09
CA VAL A 107 10.93 15.14 0.07
C VAL A 107 11.58 15.78 1.29
N SER A 108 10.90 16.75 1.89
CA SER A 108 11.35 17.29 3.18
C SER A 108 11.06 16.29 4.28
N PHE A 109 12.09 15.83 4.98
CA PHE A 109 11.94 14.96 6.15
C PHE A 109 11.22 15.64 7.32
N SER A 110 10.93 16.95 7.24
CA SER A 110 10.32 17.74 8.31
C SER A 110 8.87 17.37 8.63
N GLY A 111 8.20 16.59 7.76
CA GLY A 111 6.81 16.15 7.96
C GLY A 111 6.62 14.86 8.76
N TRP A 112 7.70 14.14 9.10
CA TRP A 112 7.60 13.08 10.11
C TRP A 112 7.44 13.77 11.47
N SER A 113 6.21 13.79 12.02
CA SER A 113 5.97 14.39 13.34
C SER A 113 7.04 13.88 14.33
N ALA A 114 7.59 14.79 15.13
CA ALA A 114 8.61 14.42 16.13
C ALA A 114 8.16 13.21 16.97
N GLU A 115 6.86 13.14 17.26
CA GLU A 115 6.18 12.04 17.93
C GLU A 115 6.27 10.70 17.19
N TYR A 116 6.12 10.68 15.86
CA TYR A 116 6.22 9.45 15.07
C TYR A 116 7.67 8.97 14.97
N ARG A 117 8.63 9.90 14.87
CA ARG A 117 10.06 9.58 14.93
C ARG A 117 10.44 8.96 16.28
N GLU A 118 9.93 9.51 17.39
CA GLU A 118 10.18 8.94 18.72
C GLU A 118 9.56 7.55 18.87
N LYS A 119 8.32 7.34 18.43
CA LYS A 119 7.69 6.01 18.42
C LYS A 119 8.48 4.99 17.59
N ILE A 120 8.97 5.39 16.41
CA ILE A 120 9.78 4.52 15.56
C ILE A 120 11.19 4.29 16.13
N LYS A 121 11.84 5.30 16.73
CA LYS A 121 13.14 5.11 17.42
C LYS A 121 13.01 4.03 18.49
N HIS A 122 11.99 4.12 19.35
CA HIS A 122 11.77 3.10 20.39
C HIS A 122 11.44 1.73 19.81
N THR A 123 10.72 1.64 18.69
CA THR A 123 10.32 0.34 18.10
C THR A 123 11.43 -0.31 17.26
N LEU A 124 12.18 0.48 16.49
CA LEU A 124 13.26 -0.02 15.62
C LEU A 124 14.57 -0.24 16.38
N LEU A 125 14.83 0.51 17.47
CA LEU A 125 16.07 0.37 18.24
C LEU A 125 15.94 -0.59 19.43
N SER A 126 14.74 -0.84 19.97
CA SER A 126 14.59 -1.79 21.11
C SER A 126 14.95 -3.23 20.73
N ASN A 127 14.59 -3.68 19.52
CA ASN A 127 14.79 -5.08 19.13
C ASN A 127 16.16 -5.39 18.52
N ARG A 128 17.03 -4.39 18.29
CA ARG A 128 18.35 -4.59 17.69
C ARG A 128 19.48 -4.66 18.72
N TRP A 129 19.40 -3.91 19.82
CA TRP A 129 20.46 -3.81 20.82
C TRP A 129 20.42 -4.89 21.92
N TYR A 130 19.29 -5.58 22.12
CA TYR A 130 19.21 -6.71 23.06
C TYR A 130 19.85 -8.01 22.55
N ARG A 131 20.32 -8.08 21.29
CA ARG A 131 21.07 -9.25 20.78
C ARG A 131 22.59 -9.19 20.99
N THR A 132 23.12 -8.09 21.53
CA THR A 132 24.57 -7.95 21.78
C THR A 132 24.87 -7.72 23.25
N GLN A 133 24.28 -8.53 24.13
CA GLN A 133 24.90 -8.86 25.41
C GLN A 133 25.50 -10.26 25.23
N PRO A 134 26.82 -10.42 25.01
CA PRO A 134 27.45 -11.72 25.14
C PRO A 134 27.26 -12.18 26.58
N GLY A 135 26.43 -13.21 26.75
CA GLY A 135 26.26 -13.88 28.03
C GLY A 135 27.61 -14.39 28.51
N ILE A 136 28.09 -13.80 29.60
CA ILE A 136 29.12 -14.38 30.47
C ILE A 136 28.51 -15.66 31.02
N PHE A 137 29.00 -16.82 30.58
CA PHE A 137 28.73 -18.10 31.24
C PHE A 137 29.61 -18.19 32.48
N PRO A 138 29.07 -18.33 33.70
CA PRO A 138 29.85 -18.84 34.82
C PRO A 138 29.96 -20.36 34.70
N SER A 139 31.19 -20.85 34.91
CA SER A 139 31.61 -22.26 34.95
C SER A 139 30.91 -23.06 36.03
#